data_AF-A0A147J576-F1
#
_entry.id   AF-A0A147J576-F1
#
_cell.length_a   1.000
_cell.length_b   1.000
_cell.length_c   1.000
_cell.angle_alpha   90.00
_cell.angle_beta   90.00
_cell.angle_gamma   90.00
#
_symmetry.space_group_name_H-M   'P 1'
#
loop_
_entity.id
_entity.type
_entity.pdbx_description
1 polymer ?
#
loop_
_entity_poly.entity_id
_entity_poly.type
_entity_poly.pdbx_seq_one_letter_code
_entity_poly.pdbx_strand_id
1 'polypeptide(L)'
;FDGGIGLGAALLALLCLVMPTTLMGSWAADERLVPVAVMAALVSLRSTERARDGQVLAAIAIALFLLRCGEMGVRWHREGMRYEAALKALDFVPMGARIHAVTLTDGCHAGWTTQAWSHLPDLAIDRREALVNSQWRVLGAPLLRVRYPLPPEISNDPSEQIPAWGCGNVDLGALHRRITILPRGRIDYLWVLDRRGLGPLWPGHRPIYATVDTALYRVGP
;
A
#
# COMPACT_ATOMS: atom_id res chain seq x y z
N PHE A 1 18.04 35.63 6.65
CA PHE A 1 16.68 35.10 6.50
C PHE A 1 15.97 35.89 5.41
N ASP A 2 15.26 35.23 4.50
CA ASP A 2 14.34 35.87 3.53
C ASP A 2 12.91 35.82 4.07
N GLY A 3 12.34 36.98 4.41
CA GLY A 3 11.03 37.06 5.06
C GLY A 3 9.87 36.63 4.15
N GLY A 4 9.97 36.82 2.83
CA GLY A 4 8.92 36.46 1.89
C GLY A 4 8.84 34.94 1.71
N ILE A 5 9.99 34.30 1.51
CA ILE A 5 10.07 32.83 1.39
C ILE A 5 9.76 32.16 2.73
N GLY A 6 10.23 32.75 3.85
CA GLY A 6 9.93 32.26 5.19
C GLY A 6 8.44 32.30 5.53
N LEU A 7 7.75 33.38 5.16
CA LEU A 7 6.29 33.48 5.30
C LEU A 7 5.59 32.43 4.43
N GLY A 8 6.03 32.25 3.18
CA GLY A 8 5.51 31.21 2.28
C GLY A 8 5.65 29.80 2.88
N ALA A 9 6.82 29.48 3.45
CA ALA A 9 7.05 28.21 4.12
C ALA A 9 6.13 28.01 5.33
N ALA A 10 5.92 29.06 6.14
CA ALA A 10 5.02 29.01 7.29
C ALA A 10 3.55 28.82 6.88
N LEU A 11 3.11 29.49 5.81
CA LEU A 11 1.77 29.30 5.26
C LEU A 11 1.56 27.89 4.69
N LEU A 12 2.56 27.33 4.00
CA LEU A 12 2.52 25.95 3.53
C LEU A 12 2.47 24.96 4.70
N ALA A 13 3.27 25.18 5.75
CA ALA A 13 3.24 24.35 6.95
C ALA A 13 1.89 24.42 7.67
N LEU A 14 1.28 25.61 7.76
CA LEU A 14 -0.06 25.78 8.30
C LEU A 14 -1.10 25.04 7.44
N LEU A 15 -0.97 25.11 6.11
CA LEU A 15 -1.84 24.37 5.20
C LEU A 15 -1.72 22.85 5.43
N CYS A 16 -0.51 22.31 5.63
CA CYS A 16 -0.34 20.89 5.97
C CYS A 16 -1.06 20.48 7.27
N LEU A 17 -1.24 21.40 8.23
CA LEU A 17 -1.90 21.11 9.51
C LEU A 17 -3.42 21.24 9.45
N VAL A 18 -3.93 22.14 8.59
CA VAL A 18 -5.35 22.47 8.51
C VAL A 18 -6.06 21.70 7.39
N MET A 19 -5.34 21.33 6.34
CA MET A 19 -5.89 20.61 5.19
C MET A 19 -6.33 19.19 5.61
N PRO A 20 -7.51 18.73 5.17
CA PRO A 20 -7.92 17.35 5.41
C PRO A 20 -7.04 16.38 4.64
N THR A 21 -6.72 15.24 5.26
CA THR A 21 -5.92 14.18 4.63
C THR A 21 -6.57 13.61 3.36
N THR A 22 -7.90 13.60 3.29
CA THR A 22 -8.66 13.22 2.10
C THR A 22 -9.31 14.42 1.43
N LEU A 23 -9.02 14.61 0.14
CA LEU A 23 -9.62 15.67 -0.67
C LEU A 23 -9.98 15.12 -2.06
N MET A 24 -11.24 15.29 -2.48
CA MET A 24 -11.73 14.87 -3.81
C MET A 24 -11.44 13.40 -4.17
N GLY A 25 -11.52 12.49 -3.20
CA GLY A 25 -11.23 11.06 -3.41
C GLY A 25 -9.74 10.72 -3.50
N SER A 26 -8.84 11.70 -3.34
CA SER A 26 -7.40 11.49 -3.16
C SER A 26 -7.05 11.41 -1.67
N TRP A 27 -6.20 10.47 -1.30
CA TRP A 27 -5.66 10.31 0.06
C TRP A 27 -4.29 10.98 0.20
N ALA A 28 -3.94 11.46 1.40
CA ALA A 28 -2.69 12.14 1.76
C ALA A 28 -2.46 13.48 1.03
N ALA A 29 -3.50 14.31 0.92
CA ALA A 29 -3.38 15.61 0.25
C ALA A 29 -2.52 16.62 1.05
N ASP A 30 -2.67 16.61 2.38
CA ASP A 30 -1.84 17.28 3.38
C ASP A 30 -0.37 16.84 3.34
N GLU A 31 -0.11 15.52 3.34
CA GLU A 31 1.24 14.97 3.40
C GLU A 31 2.07 15.32 2.16
N ARG A 32 1.45 15.43 0.99
CA ARG A 32 2.12 15.82 -0.27
C ARG A 32 2.72 17.23 -0.23
N LEU A 33 2.20 18.11 0.63
CA LEU A 33 2.70 19.48 0.76
C LEU A 33 3.90 19.59 1.71
N VAL A 34 4.10 18.59 2.60
CA VAL A 34 5.18 18.60 3.60
C VAL A 34 6.57 18.75 2.97
N PRO A 35 6.96 17.99 1.92
CA PRO A 35 8.27 18.19 1.28
C PRO A 35 8.45 19.60 0.74
N VAL A 36 7.39 20.19 0.17
CA VAL A 36 7.43 21.55 -0.39
C VAL A 36 7.58 22.59 0.71
N ALA A 37 6.86 22.46 1.82
CA ALA A 37 6.99 23.34 2.98
C ALA A 37 8.41 23.29 3.57
N VAL A 38 8.99 22.09 3.69
CA VAL A 38 10.37 21.90 4.19
C VAL A 38 11.39 22.52 3.23
N MET A 39 11.27 22.28 1.92
CA MET A 39 12.17 22.87 0.93
C MET A 39 12.10 24.40 0.96
N ALA A 40 10.90 24.98 1.03
CA ALA A 40 10.71 26.43 1.15
C ALA A 40 11.36 26.97 2.44
N ALA A 41 11.17 26.28 3.58
CA ALA A 41 11.79 26.67 4.84
C ALA A 41 13.33 26.67 4.74
N LEU A 42 13.92 25.64 4.14
CA LEU A 42 15.37 25.55 3.94
C LEU A 42 15.90 26.67 3.04
N VAL A 43 15.19 27.01 1.95
CA VAL A 43 15.57 28.11 1.04
C VAL A 43 15.42 29.49 1.71
N SER A 44 14.53 29.65 2.69
CA SER A 44 14.39 30.91 3.43
C SER A 44 15.61 31.23 4.33
N LEU A 45 16.42 30.22 4.64
CA LEU A 45 17.66 30.39 5.39
C LEU A 45 18.69 31.11 4.53
N ARG A 46 19.29 32.19 5.06
CA ARG A 46 20.41 32.85 4.37
C ARG A 46 21.70 32.08 4.66
N SER A 47 22.60 32.09 3.67
CA SER A 47 23.97 31.60 3.85
C SER A 47 24.63 32.29 5.04
N THR A 48 25.27 31.50 5.90
CA THR A 48 26.07 31.99 7.02
C THR A 48 27.39 32.54 6.47
N GLU A 49 27.85 33.69 6.96
CA GLU A 49 29.12 34.29 6.53
C GLU A 49 30.35 33.43 6.92
N ARG A 50 30.16 32.42 7.77
CA ARG A 50 31.21 31.49 8.18
C ARG A 50 31.08 30.19 7.39
N ALA A 51 32.02 29.97 6.47
CA ALA A 51 32.10 28.76 5.65
C ALA A 51 32.06 27.45 6.48
N ARG A 52 32.63 27.46 7.70
CA ARG A 52 32.65 26.31 8.62
C ARG A 52 31.25 25.88 9.07
N ASP A 53 30.34 26.82 9.33
CA ASP A 53 28.98 26.53 9.78
C ASP A 53 28.16 25.91 8.64
N GLY A 54 28.37 26.40 7.40
CA GLY A 54 27.78 25.82 6.20
C GLY A 54 28.27 24.38 5.92
N GLN A 55 29.55 24.11 6.12
CA GLN A 55 30.13 22.76 5.98
C GLN A 55 29.56 21.78 7.02
N VAL A 56 29.39 22.21 8.26
CA VAL A 56 28.78 21.38 9.31
C VAL A 56 27.33 21.05 8.96
N LEU A 57 26.55 22.05 8.53
CA LEU A 57 25.16 21.82 8.12
C LEU A 57 25.07 20.87 6.92
N ALA A 58 25.92 21.05 5.91
CA ALA A 58 25.99 20.16 4.75
C ALA A 58 26.37 18.73 5.16
N ALA A 59 27.34 18.56 6.06
CA ALA A 59 27.73 17.25 6.56
C ALA A 59 26.57 16.56 7.31
N ILE A 60 25.83 17.29 8.14
CA ILE A 60 24.63 16.77 8.82
C ILE A 60 23.57 16.36 7.80
N ALA A 61 23.29 17.20 6.80
CA ALA A 61 22.32 16.90 5.76
C ALA A 61 22.69 15.63 4.96
N ILE A 62 23.96 15.50 4.58
CA ILE A 62 24.48 14.31 3.89
C ILE A 62 24.38 13.07 4.80
N ALA A 63 24.74 13.18 6.07
CA ALA A 63 24.66 12.08 7.02
C ALA A 63 23.21 11.58 7.20
N LEU A 64 22.25 12.49 7.38
CA LEU A 64 20.83 12.16 7.49
C LEU A 64 20.29 11.55 6.19
N PHE A 65 20.69 12.08 5.04
CA PHE A 65 20.32 11.53 3.74
C PHE A 65 20.83 10.10 3.56
N LEU A 66 22.12 9.86 3.82
CA LEU A 66 22.72 8.52 3.70
C LEU A 66 22.11 7.53 4.68
N LEU A 67 21.86 7.95 5.93
CA LEU A 67 21.18 7.12 6.92
C LEU A 67 19.78 6.74 6.45
N ARG A 68 19.01 7.71 5.94
CA ARG A 68 17.65 7.48 5.43
C ARG A 68 17.65 6.56 4.20
N CYS A 69 18.54 6.78 3.24
CA CYS A 69 18.69 5.93 2.06
C CYS A 69 19.11 4.51 2.45
N GLY A 70 20.05 4.36 3.38
CA GLY A 70 20.48 3.06 3.89
C GLY A 70 19.35 2.30 4.59
N GLU A 71 18.63 2.96 5.50
CA GLU A 71 17.48 2.37 6.20
C GLU A 71 16.40 1.94 5.22
N MET A 72 16.06 2.82 4.26
CA MET A 72 15.06 2.53 3.23
C MET A 72 15.50 1.36 2.35
N GLY A 73 16.75 1.37 1.88
CA GLY A 73 17.29 0.30 1.03
C GLY A 73 17.26 -1.07 1.73
N VAL A 74 17.64 -1.13 3.01
CA VAL A 74 17.58 -2.37 3.80
C VAL A 74 16.12 -2.84 3.98
N ARG A 75 15.18 -1.94 4.27
CA ARG A 75 13.76 -2.29 4.39
C ARG A 75 13.19 -2.80 3.08
N TRP A 76 13.41 -2.08 1.98
CA TRP A 76 12.92 -2.45 0.65
C TRP A 76 13.54 -3.75 0.15
N HIS A 77 14.82 -4.00 0.43
CA HIS A 77 15.47 -5.25 0.06
C HIS A 77 14.82 -6.44 0.78
N ARG A 78 14.59 -6.35 2.10
CA ARG A 78 13.88 -7.40 2.86
C ARG A 78 12.46 -7.60 2.36
N GLU A 79 11.76 -6.52 2.04
CA GLU A 79 10.40 -6.58 1.52
C GLU A 79 10.35 -7.20 0.12
N GLY A 80 11.31 -6.85 -0.74
CA GLY A 80 11.46 -7.44 -2.08
C GLY A 80 11.61 -8.96 -2.05
N MET A 81 12.39 -9.50 -1.11
CA MET A 81 12.51 -10.95 -0.94
C MET A 81 11.17 -11.62 -0.57
N ARG A 82 10.36 -10.95 0.28
CA ARG A 82 9.01 -11.44 0.65
C ARG A 82 8.07 -11.36 -0.55
N TYR A 83 8.17 -10.30 -1.35
CA TYR A 83 7.41 -10.12 -2.59
C TYR A 83 7.72 -11.20 -3.60
N GLU A 84 8.99 -11.47 -3.86
CA GLU A 84 9.43 -12.52 -4.78
C GLU A 84 8.91 -13.88 -4.34
N ALA A 85 8.97 -14.19 -3.04
CA ALA A 85 8.39 -15.41 -2.51
C ALA A 85 6.87 -15.43 -2.75
N ALA A 86 6.15 -14.37 -2.43
CA ALA A 86 4.70 -14.32 -2.64
C ALA A 86 4.33 -14.47 -4.12
N LEU A 87 5.08 -13.84 -5.03
CA LEU A 87 4.82 -13.85 -6.47
C LEU A 87 5.03 -15.23 -7.12
N LYS A 88 5.75 -16.17 -6.49
CA LYS A 88 5.80 -17.58 -6.94
C LYS A 88 4.43 -18.26 -6.91
N ALA A 89 3.45 -17.71 -6.17
CA ALA A 89 2.06 -18.15 -6.26
C ALA A 89 1.53 -18.11 -7.69
N LEU A 90 1.99 -17.15 -8.50
CA LEU A 90 1.54 -16.97 -9.88
C LEU A 90 2.00 -18.09 -10.82
N ASP A 91 3.00 -18.91 -10.45
CA ASP A 91 3.40 -20.09 -11.23
C ASP A 91 2.28 -21.15 -11.28
N PHE A 92 1.31 -21.08 -10.36
CA PHE A 92 0.13 -21.95 -10.30
C PHE A 92 -1.13 -21.33 -10.93
N VAL A 93 -1.01 -20.12 -11.47
CA VAL A 93 -2.09 -19.34 -12.06
C VAL A 93 -1.92 -19.31 -13.58
N PRO A 94 -2.91 -19.79 -14.37
CA PRO A 94 -2.87 -19.70 -15.82
C PRO A 94 -3.08 -18.27 -16.31
N MET A 95 -2.73 -18.01 -17.57
CA MET A 95 -3.03 -16.74 -18.24
C MET A 95 -4.55 -16.48 -18.25
N GLY A 96 -4.96 -15.23 -18.04
CA GLY A 96 -6.37 -14.79 -18.06
C GLY A 96 -7.19 -15.20 -16.83
N ALA A 97 -6.56 -15.71 -15.77
CA ALA A 97 -7.26 -16.15 -14.56
C ALA A 97 -7.92 -14.99 -13.81
N ARG A 98 -8.96 -15.29 -13.02
CA ARG A 98 -9.69 -14.30 -12.22
C ARG A 98 -9.38 -14.50 -10.75
N ILE A 99 -8.65 -13.57 -10.15
CA ILE A 99 -8.12 -13.65 -8.80
C ILE A 99 -8.87 -12.64 -7.92
N HIS A 100 -9.43 -13.12 -6.81
CA HIS A 100 -9.81 -12.25 -5.70
C HIS A 100 -8.69 -12.26 -4.67
N ALA A 101 -7.99 -11.14 -4.55
CA ALA A 101 -6.93 -10.96 -3.59
C ALA A 101 -7.43 -10.20 -2.37
N VAL A 102 -6.91 -10.59 -1.21
CA VAL A 102 -7.26 -10.02 0.08
C VAL A 102 -6.00 -9.89 0.93
N THR A 103 -5.67 -8.67 1.31
CA THR A 103 -4.62 -8.37 2.28
C THR A 103 -5.23 -8.20 3.66
N LEU A 104 -4.64 -8.92 4.62
CA LEU A 104 -5.04 -8.85 6.02
C LEU A 104 -4.26 -7.71 6.67
N THR A 105 -4.89 -6.55 6.78
CA THR A 105 -4.27 -5.39 7.45
C THR A 105 -4.40 -5.58 8.96
N ASP A 106 -3.36 -5.28 9.74
CA ASP A 106 -3.52 -5.00 11.18
C ASP A 106 -3.66 -3.48 11.43
N GLY A 107 -4.48 -3.09 12.40
CA GLY A 107 -4.80 -1.67 12.63
C GLY A 107 -3.64 -0.86 13.20
N CYS A 108 -2.56 -1.52 13.60
CA CYS A 108 -1.36 -0.90 14.14
C CYS A 108 -0.39 -0.46 13.03
N HIS A 109 -0.46 -1.13 11.89
CA HIS A 109 0.36 -0.91 10.71
C HIS A 109 -0.44 -0.37 9.52
N ALA A 110 -1.66 0.12 9.77
CA ALA A 110 -2.57 0.72 8.79
C ALA A 110 -2.03 1.97 8.05
N GLY A 111 -0.80 2.40 8.35
CA GLY A 111 -0.04 3.33 7.52
C GLY A 111 0.84 2.64 6.48
N TRP A 112 2.03 3.20 6.25
CA TRP A 112 2.95 2.96 5.13
C TRP A 112 3.33 1.50 4.76
N THR A 113 3.22 0.52 5.65
CA THR A 113 3.64 -0.87 5.38
C THR A 113 2.55 -1.76 4.77
N THR A 114 1.27 -1.46 5.03
CA THR A 114 0.13 -2.28 4.58
C THR A 114 -0.27 -2.00 3.13
N GLN A 115 -0.06 -0.77 2.67
CA GLN A 115 -0.39 -0.34 1.29
C GLN A 115 0.42 -1.08 0.21
N ALA A 116 1.64 -1.50 0.50
CA ALA A 116 2.43 -2.20 -0.50
C ALA A 116 1.75 -3.55 -0.83
N TRP A 117 1.40 -4.33 0.20
CA TRP A 117 0.83 -5.67 0.03
C TRP A 117 -0.57 -5.67 -0.58
N SER A 118 -1.41 -4.66 -0.31
CA SER A 118 -2.73 -4.52 -0.95
C SER A 118 -2.65 -4.39 -2.47
N HIS A 119 -1.54 -3.88 -3.01
CA HIS A 119 -1.32 -3.70 -4.44
C HIS A 119 -0.40 -4.74 -5.08
N LEU A 120 0.29 -5.58 -4.30
CA LEU A 120 1.08 -6.70 -4.83
C LEU A 120 0.32 -7.57 -5.85
N PRO A 121 -0.97 -7.91 -5.64
CA PRO A 121 -1.75 -8.71 -6.59
C PRO A 121 -1.84 -8.12 -8.00
N ASP A 122 -1.69 -6.80 -8.17
CA ASP A 122 -1.76 -6.12 -9.46
C ASP A 122 -0.67 -6.59 -10.42
N LEU A 123 0.44 -7.12 -9.92
CA LEU A 123 1.49 -7.72 -10.75
C LEU A 123 1.02 -8.99 -11.48
N ALA A 124 -0.08 -9.62 -11.05
CA ALA A 124 -0.68 -10.73 -11.80
C ALA A 124 -1.28 -10.28 -13.14
N ILE A 125 -1.58 -8.99 -13.31
CA ILE A 125 -2.09 -8.46 -14.58
C ILE A 125 -1.00 -8.46 -15.63
N ASP A 126 0.19 -7.98 -15.27
CA ASP A 126 1.34 -8.00 -16.15
C ASP A 126 1.84 -9.44 -16.40
N ARG A 127 1.92 -10.26 -15.34
CA ARG A 127 2.53 -11.59 -15.43
C ARG A 127 1.60 -12.69 -15.93
N ARG A 128 0.29 -12.52 -15.77
CA ARG A 128 -0.73 -13.54 -16.04
C ARG A 128 -1.95 -13.03 -16.78
N GLU A 129 -1.96 -11.78 -17.26
CA GLU A 129 -3.16 -11.16 -17.87
C GLU A 129 -4.42 -11.33 -16.99
N ALA A 130 -4.22 -11.44 -15.67
CA ALA A 130 -5.25 -11.86 -14.75
C ALA A 130 -6.24 -10.73 -14.46
N LEU A 131 -7.48 -11.04 -14.12
CA LEU A 131 -8.40 -10.07 -13.51
C LEU A 131 -8.17 -10.06 -11.99
N VAL A 132 -7.85 -8.91 -11.39
CA VAL A 132 -7.57 -8.81 -9.94
C VAL A 132 -8.28 -7.62 -9.31
N ASN A 133 -9.04 -7.81 -8.22
CA ASN A 133 -9.92 -6.79 -7.62
C ASN A 133 -9.25 -5.53 -7.06
N SER A 134 -7.92 -5.53 -6.87
CA SER A 134 -7.14 -4.36 -6.40
C SER A 134 -7.01 -3.22 -7.43
N GLN A 135 -7.27 -3.48 -8.71
CA GLN A 135 -7.23 -2.45 -9.77
C GLN A 135 -8.49 -1.57 -9.93
N TRP A 136 -9.48 -1.66 -9.04
CA TRP A 136 -10.85 -1.31 -9.45
C TRP A 136 -11.44 -0.13 -8.68
N ARG A 137 -11.90 0.84 -9.48
CA ARG A 137 -12.85 1.92 -9.22
C ARG A 137 -12.95 2.45 -7.77
N VAL A 138 -12.13 3.46 -7.48
CA VAL A 138 -12.49 4.49 -6.48
C VAL A 138 -13.71 5.25 -6.99
N LEU A 139 -14.79 5.30 -6.22
CA LEU A 139 -16.00 6.03 -6.63
C LEU A 139 -15.67 7.52 -6.84
N GLY A 140 -15.81 8.00 -8.07
CA GLY A 140 -15.65 9.41 -8.43
C GLY A 140 -14.26 9.84 -8.93
N ALA A 141 -13.26 8.95 -8.99
CA ALA A 141 -11.90 9.31 -9.44
C ALA A 141 -11.53 8.88 -10.88
N PRO A 142 -11.74 7.61 -11.32
CA PRO A 142 -11.24 7.15 -12.62
C PRO A 142 -12.22 7.37 -13.79
N LEU A 143 -11.68 7.57 -14.99
CA LEU A 143 -12.42 7.60 -16.28
C LEU A 143 -12.75 6.18 -16.82
N LEU A 144 -12.14 5.14 -16.25
CA LEU A 144 -12.26 3.76 -16.74
C LEU A 144 -13.43 3.03 -16.07
N ARG A 145 -14.16 2.24 -16.87
CA ARG A 145 -15.28 1.42 -16.40
C ARG A 145 -14.98 -0.07 -16.52
N VAL A 146 -14.97 -0.69 -15.35
CA VAL A 146 -15.15 -2.12 -15.07
C VAL A 146 -16.44 -2.65 -15.72
N ARG A 147 -16.33 -3.55 -16.70
CA ARG A 147 -17.50 -4.22 -17.29
C ARG A 147 -17.75 -5.64 -16.77
N TYR A 148 -16.77 -6.24 -16.11
CA TYR A 148 -16.93 -7.58 -15.57
C TYR A 148 -17.95 -7.55 -14.40
N PRO A 149 -19.05 -8.33 -14.47
CA PRO A 149 -20.18 -8.19 -13.56
C PRO A 149 -19.92 -8.88 -12.21
N LEU A 150 -19.25 -8.15 -11.32
CA LEU A 150 -19.05 -8.52 -9.91
C LEU A 150 -19.80 -7.56 -8.98
N PRO A 151 -20.26 -8.03 -7.80
CA PRO A 151 -20.78 -7.17 -6.75
C PRO A 151 -19.77 -6.09 -6.34
N PRO A 152 -20.19 -4.83 -6.14
CA PRO A 152 -19.32 -3.73 -5.72
C PRO A 152 -18.43 -4.05 -4.51
N GLU A 153 -18.92 -4.86 -3.58
CA GLU A 153 -18.26 -5.23 -2.33
C GLU A 153 -16.98 -6.04 -2.55
N ILE A 154 -16.85 -6.70 -3.70
CA ILE A 154 -15.69 -7.54 -4.06
C ILE A 154 -14.93 -7.02 -5.27
N SER A 155 -15.35 -5.87 -5.82
CA SER A 155 -14.84 -5.32 -7.07
C SER A 155 -14.49 -3.84 -7.03
N ASN A 156 -14.71 -3.11 -5.94
CA ASN A 156 -14.30 -1.71 -5.82
C ASN A 156 -13.32 -1.58 -4.66
N ASP A 157 -12.35 -0.69 -4.77
CA ASP A 157 -11.49 -0.26 -3.66
C ASP A 157 -12.35 0.13 -2.43
N PRO A 158 -12.07 -0.39 -1.21
CA PRO A 158 -10.92 -1.24 -0.82
C PRO A 158 -11.25 -2.73 -0.70
N SER A 159 -11.84 -3.34 -1.72
CA SER A 159 -12.23 -4.77 -1.69
C SER A 159 -11.03 -5.70 -1.48
N GLU A 160 -9.83 -5.28 -1.83
CA GLU A 160 -8.57 -5.99 -1.66
C GLU A 160 -8.06 -5.96 -0.22
N GLN A 161 -8.73 -5.24 0.69
CA GLN A 161 -8.34 -5.14 2.09
C GLN A 161 -9.44 -5.68 3.01
N ILE A 162 -9.02 -6.41 4.04
CA ILE A 162 -9.87 -6.65 5.21
C ILE A 162 -9.39 -5.69 6.30
N PRO A 163 -10.20 -4.69 6.67
CA PRO A 163 -9.83 -3.76 7.72
C PRO A 163 -9.68 -4.49 9.05
N ALA A 164 -8.64 -4.15 9.81
CA ALA A 164 -8.47 -4.61 11.17
C ALA A 164 -9.22 -3.74 12.17
N TRP A 165 -9.66 -4.38 13.25
CA TRP A 165 -10.19 -3.69 14.43
C TRP A 165 -9.08 -3.61 15.48
N GLY A 166 -8.39 -2.48 15.48
CA GLY A 166 -7.31 -2.21 16.43
C GLY A 166 -6.00 -2.93 16.14
N CYS A 167 -5.04 -2.75 17.05
CA CYS A 167 -3.70 -3.28 16.93
C CYS A 167 -3.66 -4.80 17.11
N GLY A 168 -3.04 -5.51 16.17
CA GLY A 168 -2.74 -6.95 16.29
C GLY A 168 -3.91 -7.90 16.07
N ASN A 169 -5.11 -7.41 15.77
CA ASN A 169 -6.29 -8.25 15.55
C ASN A 169 -6.78 -8.15 14.10
N VAL A 170 -6.48 -9.18 13.30
CA VAL A 170 -7.07 -9.38 11.98
C VAL A 170 -8.50 -9.88 12.12
N ASP A 171 -9.46 -9.29 11.40
CA ASP A 171 -10.84 -9.78 11.37
C ASP A 171 -10.98 -11.00 10.44
N LEU A 172 -10.62 -12.18 10.96
CA LEU A 172 -10.84 -13.44 10.24
C LEU A 172 -12.33 -13.68 9.95
N GLY A 173 -13.25 -13.16 10.78
CA GLY A 173 -14.68 -13.26 10.50
C GLY A 173 -15.07 -12.53 9.22
N ALA A 174 -14.50 -11.34 8.97
CA ALA A 174 -14.66 -10.60 7.72
C ALA A 174 -14.06 -11.34 6.53
N LEU A 175 -12.88 -11.95 6.68
CA LEU A 175 -12.32 -12.82 5.63
C LEU A 175 -13.27 -13.96 5.28
N HIS A 176 -13.80 -14.68 6.28
CA HIS A 176 -14.75 -15.78 6.04
C HIS A 176 -16.02 -15.30 5.36
N ARG A 177 -16.62 -14.18 5.81
CA ARG A 177 -17.78 -13.57 5.13
C ARG A 177 -17.44 -13.22 3.68
N ARG A 178 -16.23 -12.70 3.41
CA ARG A 178 -15.79 -12.40 2.04
C ARG A 178 -15.71 -13.66 1.18
N ILE A 179 -15.14 -14.74 1.71
CA ILE A 179 -15.04 -16.03 1.01
C ILE A 179 -16.43 -16.55 0.63
N THR A 180 -17.44 -16.40 1.51
CA THR A 180 -18.79 -16.92 1.24
C THR A 180 -19.52 -16.23 0.08
N ILE A 181 -19.16 -14.99 -0.26
CA ILE A 181 -19.80 -14.23 -1.34
C ILE A 181 -19.04 -14.32 -2.68
N LEU A 182 -17.92 -15.04 -2.73
CA LEU A 182 -17.17 -15.19 -3.98
C LEU A 182 -17.96 -16.01 -5.00
N PRO A 183 -18.28 -15.43 -6.17
CA PRO A 183 -19.05 -16.14 -7.18
C PRO A 183 -18.20 -17.23 -7.83
N ARG A 184 -18.49 -18.50 -7.47
CA ARG A 184 -17.86 -19.67 -8.11
C ARG A 184 -18.06 -19.64 -9.63
N GLY A 185 -17.05 -20.07 -10.37
CA GLY A 185 -17.02 -19.98 -11.83
C GLY A 185 -16.78 -18.57 -12.41
N ARG A 186 -16.84 -17.51 -11.58
CA ARG A 186 -16.46 -16.13 -11.95
C ARG A 186 -15.17 -15.65 -11.30
N ILE A 187 -14.76 -16.28 -10.20
CA ILE A 187 -13.45 -16.12 -9.56
C ILE A 187 -12.82 -17.50 -9.49
N ASP A 188 -11.58 -17.62 -9.99
CA ASP A 188 -10.84 -18.88 -10.06
C ASP A 188 -9.98 -19.10 -8.80
N TYR A 189 -9.43 -18.01 -8.26
CA TYR A 189 -8.47 -18.05 -7.18
C TYR A 189 -8.79 -17.04 -6.08
N LEU A 190 -8.56 -17.45 -4.83
CA LEU A 190 -8.50 -16.57 -3.66
C LEU A 190 -7.03 -16.46 -3.26
N TRP A 191 -6.51 -15.24 -3.21
CA TRP A 191 -5.14 -14.98 -2.80
C TRP A 191 -5.11 -14.16 -1.52
N VAL A 192 -4.74 -14.78 -0.41
CA VAL A 192 -4.68 -14.10 0.89
C VAL A 192 -3.25 -13.71 1.22
N LEU A 193 -3.03 -12.44 1.51
CA LEU A 193 -1.74 -11.81 1.77
C LEU A 193 -1.63 -11.30 3.21
N ASP A 194 -0.39 -11.05 3.62
CA ASP A 194 0.02 -10.59 4.96
C ASP A 194 -0.54 -11.45 6.10
N ARG A 195 -0.44 -12.77 5.94
CA ARG A 195 -1.03 -13.76 6.87
C ARG A 195 -0.08 -14.26 7.97
N ARG A 196 0.94 -13.49 8.31
CA ARG A 196 1.99 -13.92 9.24
C ARG A 196 1.42 -14.19 10.63
N GLY A 197 1.78 -15.32 11.22
CA GLY A 197 1.29 -15.72 12.55
C GLY A 197 -0.16 -16.20 12.58
N LEU A 198 -0.85 -16.27 11.43
CA LEU A 198 -2.22 -16.75 11.34
C LEU A 198 -2.27 -18.24 11.02
N GLY A 199 -3.24 -18.93 11.63
CA GLY A 199 -3.54 -20.33 11.38
C GLY A 199 -4.18 -20.59 10.00
N PRO A 200 -4.85 -21.73 9.79
CA PRO A 200 -5.59 -21.99 8.56
C PRO A 200 -6.65 -20.91 8.30
N LEU A 201 -6.58 -20.28 7.12
CA LEU A 201 -7.45 -19.14 6.75
C LEU A 201 -8.76 -19.58 6.10
N TRP A 202 -8.80 -20.80 5.58
CA TRP A 202 -9.97 -21.37 4.92
C TRP A 202 -10.14 -22.83 5.39
N PRO A 203 -10.96 -23.04 6.44
CA PRO A 203 -11.21 -24.38 6.97
C PRO A 203 -11.69 -25.35 5.88
N GLY A 204 -11.15 -26.58 5.89
CA GLY A 204 -11.46 -27.62 4.90
C GLY A 204 -10.81 -27.42 3.52
N HIS A 205 -10.07 -26.33 3.29
CA HIS A 205 -9.43 -26.05 2.01
C HIS A 205 -7.92 -26.00 2.18
N ARG A 206 -7.21 -26.65 1.26
CA ARG A 206 -5.74 -26.63 1.23
C ARG A 206 -5.28 -25.60 0.20
N PRO A 207 -4.36 -24.69 0.56
CA PRO A 207 -3.79 -23.77 -0.42
C PRO A 207 -2.97 -24.58 -1.45
N ILE A 208 -3.01 -24.14 -2.70
CA ILE A 208 -2.15 -24.69 -3.78
C ILE A 208 -0.73 -24.13 -3.70
N TYR A 209 -0.58 -22.98 -3.05
CA TYR A 209 0.69 -22.37 -2.73
C TYR A 209 0.58 -21.61 -1.41
N ALA A 210 1.55 -21.74 -0.51
CA ALA A 210 1.57 -21.00 0.74
C ALA A 210 3.00 -20.73 1.22
N THR A 211 3.16 -19.56 1.83
CA THR A 211 4.33 -19.17 2.63
C THR A 211 3.85 -18.66 3.98
N VAL A 212 4.77 -18.18 4.81
CA VAL A 212 4.42 -17.49 6.07
C VAL A 212 3.62 -16.20 5.80
N ASP A 213 3.81 -15.55 4.66
CA ASP A 213 3.22 -14.24 4.33
C ASP A 213 2.00 -14.35 3.40
N THR A 214 1.83 -15.44 2.66
CA THR A 214 0.75 -15.57 1.66
C THR A 214 0.17 -16.97 1.56
N ALA A 215 -1.08 -17.09 1.11
CA ALA A 215 -1.70 -18.35 0.70
C ALA A 215 -2.61 -18.15 -0.52
N LEU A 216 -2.40 -18.96 -1.57
CA LEU A 216 -3.23 -19.02 -2.76
C LEU A 216 -4.10 -20.26 -2.71
N TYR A 217 -5.40 -20.08 -2.94
CA TYR A 217 -6.41 -21.12 -2.96
C TYR A 217 -7.11 -21.16 -4.31
N ARG A 218 -7.49 -22.36 -4.77
CA ARG A 218 -8.42 -22.51 -5.89
C ARG A 218 -9.84 -22.43 -5.33
N VAL A 219 -10.68 -21.59 -5.92
CA VAL A 219 -12.07 -21.37 -5.45
C VAL A 219 -13.00 -22.52 -5.86
N GLY A 220 -12.57 -23.36 -6.80
CA GLY A 220 -13.32 -24.51 -7.31
C GLY A 220 -14.44 -24.10 -8.28
N PRO A 221 -14.99 -25.05 -9.05
CA PRO A 221 -16.34 -24.89 -9.61
C PRO A 221 -17.40 -24.85 -8.50
#